data_AF-A0A9C9YSK3-F1
#
_entry.id   AF-A0A9C9YSK3-F1
#
_cell.length_a   1.000
_cell.length_b   1.000
_cell.length_c   1.000
_cell.angle_alpha   90.00
_cell.angle_beta   90.00
_cell.angle_gamma   90.00
#
_symmetry.space_group_name_H-M   'P 1'
#
loop_
_entity.id
_entity.type
_entity.pdbx_description
1 polymer ?
#
loop_
_entity_poly.entity_id
_entity_poly.type
_entity_poly.pdbx_seq_one_letter_code
_entity_poly.pdbx_strand_id
1 'polypeptide(L)'
;MNAKTGDNLDDLQYYLQKHSRKLPEYGMDMPCSWLSVRSFFVDNLATQDNRKLITTAEFEALCDKHGVNKIGRPLLLDYLHHHGYLYRHKNLGDRLIADQRWALEAIYKPLERGARHYEDFKQQRKGRIPVWQLFEAFGGGYTEDEKWLFLEFMRSCGLCFQLNTHPWREGRDENDVYVFPQFLPEGKPKRVERFWQRTEKVRYMKYTLRWLNDELIQAFIVELGRKTEPEDFWRHGIHVDTDEGSFMAELDHEQEALLVSIEEPALEKWAGPIMEALSPGRDREGWLFSVDGERFESVDGDAFRGIPAGGGKGHSEPDGGKKPLENLDDKHQRLDEVAVLVVAANPTAEKVSLRSEHSKINEAFDGNEEAKRRYPVFLSTGVTREKLIDEIYDKGASRKGVIVHFVGHGRESRRSNGADGGIVLHGDGVQQEQTLSGRELRNILDDLSCQSVDFRMVFLNACHTASLAETIGEMGVPAVGIDDWQSDDGAPPFAAGFYRHFARTGDIRQSLRTAVTYGIAEDSKLRRKVHLYIDGERCPL
;
A
#
# COMPACT_ATOMS: atom_id res chain seq x y z
N MET A 1 38.72 -26.56 5.89
CA MET A 1 38.21 -26.70 7.27
C MET A 1 37.38 -27.96 7.35
N ASN A 2 37.68 -28.86 8.28
CA ASN A 2 36.86 -30.04 8.55
C ASN A 2 36.16 -29.86 9.89
N ALA A 3 34.84 -29.70 9.88
CA ALA A 3 34.03 -29.46 11.08
C ALA A 3 34.04 -30.62 12.09
N LYS A 4 34.42 -31.83 11.66
CA LYS A 4 34.44 -33.03 12.50
C LYS A 4 35.79 -33.28 13.17
N THR A 5 36.88 -32.88 12.53
CA THR A 5 38.25 -33.13 13.03
C THR A 5 38.95 -31.86 13.52
N GLY A 6 38.45 -30.68 13.18
CA GLY A 6 39.11 -29.40 13.49
C GLY A 6 40.27 -29.07 12.53
N ASP A 7 40.52 -29.90 11.52
CA ASP A 7 41.63 -29.67 10.58
C ASP A 7 41.45 -28.35 9.82
N ASN A 8 42.56 -27.62 9.69
CA ASN A 8 42.69 -26.30 9.05
C ASN A 8 42.01 -25.14 9.83
N LEU A 9 41.77 -25.29 11.14
CA LEU A 9 41.37 -24.16 12.00
C LEU A 9 42.52 -23.16 12.20
N ASP A 10 43.74 -23.67 12.37
CA ASP A 10 44.95 -22.83 12.49
C ASP A 10 45.20 -22.02 11.22
N ASP A 11 44.92 -22.62 10.04
CA ASP A 11 44.98 -21.93 8.76
C ASP A 11 43.98 -20.76 8.72
N LEU A 12 42.74 -20.96 9.21
CA LEU A 12 41.75 -19.87 9.28
C LEU A 12 42.25 -18.72 10.15
N GLN A 13 42.78 -19.03 11.34
CA GLN A 13 43.33 -17.99 12.23
C GLN A 13 44.50 -17.26 11.57
N TYR A 14 45.40 -17.98 10.91
CA TYR A 14 46.50 -17.41 10.12
C TYR A 14 45.97 -16.48 9.02
N TYR A 15 44.99 -16.91 8.23
CA TYR A 15 44.43 -16.09 7.17
C TYR A 15 43.68 -14.87 7.72
N LEU A 16 42.91 -15.01 8.80
CA LEU A 16 42.23 -13.87 9.45
C LEU A 16 43.25 -12.82 9.90
N GLN A 17 44.32 -13.21 10.60
CA GLN A 17 45.38 -12.29 11.03
C GLN A 17 46.12 -11.67 9.84
N LYS A 18 46.41 -12.46 8.81
CA LYS A 18 47.09 -11.99 7.59
C LYS A 18 46.25 -10.96 6.84
N HIS A 19 44.95 -11.16 6.74
CA HIS A 19 44.04 -10.28 6.01
C HIS A 19 43.56 -9.09 6.86
N SER A 20 43.42 -9.22 8.18
CA SER A 20 43.08 -8.11 9.08
C SER A 20 44.15 -7.01 9.03
N ARG A 21 45.42 -7.39 8.87
CA ARG A 21 46.55 -6.45 8.69
C ARG A 21 46.52 -5.66 7.38
N LYS A 22 45.68 -6.06 6.42
CA LYS A 22 45.48 -5.36 5.14
C LYS A 22 44.31 -4.38 5.19
N LEU A 23 43.53 -4.40 6.27
CA LEU A 23 42.44 -3.45 6.43
C LEU A 23 43.00 -2.03 6.57
N PRO A 24 42.42 -1.02 5.91
CA PRO A 24 42.88 0.37 5.99
C PRO A 24 43.00 0.90 7.42
N GLU A 25 42.17 0.38 8.33
CA GLU A 25 42.08 0.78 9.73
C GLU A 25 43.19 0.15 10.59
N TYR A 26 43.85 -0.91 10.10
CA TYR A 26 44.88 -1.61 10.88
C TYR A 26 46.16 -0.77 10.97
N GLY A 27 46.53 -0.39 12.18
CA GLY A 27 47.71 0.46 12.43
C GLY A 27 47.44 1.95 12.24
N MET A 28 46.18 2.37 12.05
CA MET A 28 45.80 3.77 12.02
C MET A 28 46.00 4.40 13.41
N ASP A 29 46.72 5.53 13.45
CA ASP A 29 46.89 6.31 14.67
C ASP A 29 45.56 6.95 15.08
N MET A 30 45.09 6.61 16.27
CA MET A 30 43.83 7.11 16.82
C MET A 30 44.08 7.87 18.13
N PRO A 31 43.40 9.00 18.38
CA PRO A 31 43.52 9.70 19.65
C PRO A 31 43.17 8.79 20.83
N CYS A 32 43.99 8.81 21.90
CA CYS A 32 43.72 8.00 23.10
C CYS A 32 42.36 8.30 23.72
N SER A 33 41.88 9.53 23.62
CA SER A 33 40.55 9.94 24.09
C SER A 33 39.43 9.23 23.30
N TRP A 34 39.58 9.05 21.99
CA TRP A 34 38.63 8.31 21.15
C TRP A 34 38.63 6.82 21.50
N LEU A 35 39.80 6.23 21.71
CA LEU A 35 39.92 4.84 22.14
C LEU A 35 39.27 4.60 23.52
N SER A 36 39.34 5.59 24.42
CA SER A 36 38.70 5.53 25.74
C SER A 36 37.17 5.60 25.66
N VAL A 37 36.63 6.44 24.77
CA VAL A 37 35.18 6.46 24.52
C VAL A 37 34.73 5.16 23.84
N ARG A 38 35.52 4.63 22.90
CA ARG A 38 35.23 3.35 22.25
C ARG A 38 35.23 2.19 23.24
N SER A 39 36.17 2.16 24.19
CA SER A 39 36.24 1.08 25.18
C SER A 39 34.99 1.04 26.05
N PHE A 40 34.37 2.17 26.37
CA PHE A 40 33.07 2.18 27.06
C PHE A 40 32.02 1.30 26.38
N PHE A 41 31.89 1.36 25.05
CA PHE A 41 30.91 0.53 24.33
C PHE A 41 31.30 -0.95 24.32
N VAL A 42 32.59 -1.25 24.20
CA VAL A 42 33.11 -2.62 24.27
C VAL A 42 32.86 -3.23 25.66
N ASP A 43 33.19 -2.48 26.71
CA ASP A 43 33.05 -2.88 28.10
C ASP A 43 31.57 -3.00 28.48
N ASN A 44 30.72 -2.10 27.99
CA ASN A 44 29.27 -2.17 28.15
C ASN A 44 28.73 -3.52 27.65
N LEU A 45 29.14 -3.99 26.47
CA LEU A 45 28.68 -5.29 25.94
C LEU A 45 29.16 -6.52 26.75
N ALA A 46 30.15 -6.35 27.64
CA ALA A 46 30.67 -7.43 28.47
C ALA A 46 29.90 -7.59 29.79
N THR A 47 29.06 -6.63 30.19
CA THR A 47 28.27 -6.69 31.43
C THR A 47 26.93 -7.40 31.21
N GLN A 48 26.43 -8.09 32.24
CA GLN A 48 25.10 -8.74 32.17
C GLN A 48 23.95 -7.72 32.18
N ASP A 49 24.13 -6.59 32.87
CA ASP A 49 23.18 -5.47 32.92
C ASP A 49 23.73 -4.30 32.11
N ASN A 50 23.88 -4.52 30.80
CA ASN A 50 24.46 -3.54 29.91
C ASN A 50 23.43 -2.50 29.48
N ARG A 51 23.92 -1.28 29.25
CA ARG A 51 23.11 -0.18 28.75
C ARG A 51 22.73 -0.43 27.30
N LYS A 52 21.44 -0.55 27.05
CA LYS A 52 20.91 -0.78 25.69
C LYS A 52 20.85 0.50 24.87
N LEU A 53 20.47 1.60 25.53
CA LEU A 53 20.32 2.92 24.95
C LEU A 53 21.13 3.94 25.75
N ILE A 54 21.65 4.93 25.04
CA ILE A 54 22.15 6.18 25.60
C ILE A 54 21.59 7.36 24.80
N THR A 55 21.52 8.53 25.39
CA THR A 55 21.16 9.76 24.68
C THR A 55 22.38 10.45 24.08
N THR A 56 22.17 11.36 23.13
CA THR A 56 23.22 12.25 22.62
C THR A 56 23.88 13.03 23.75
N ALA A 57 23.11 13.51 24.74
CA ALA A 57 23.65 14.23 25.90
C ALA A 57 24.59 13.36 26.76
N GLU A 58 24.26 12.09 26.93
CA GLU A 58 25.12 11.14 27.64
C GLU A 58 26.39 10.80 26.86
N PHE A 59 26.31 10.70 25.53
CA PHE A 59 27.48 10.57 24.67
C PHE A 59 28.40 11.80 24.77
N GLU A 60 27.84 13.00 24.78
CA GLU A 60 28.58 14.25 24.98
C GLU A 60 29.28 14.27 26.35
N ALA A 61 28.58 13.85 27.41
CA ALA A 61 29.17 13.73 28.75
C ALA A 61 30.31 12.69 28.81
N LEU A 62 30.19 11.58 28.08
CA LEU A 62 31.26 10.59 27.94
C LEU A 62 32.48 11.18 27.22
N CYS A 63 32.25 11.97 26.17
CA CYS A 63 33.30 12.70 25.45
C CYS A 63 34.00 13.71 26.36
N ASP A 64 33.25 14.48 27.16
CA ASP A 64 33.80 15.43 28.14
C ASP A 64 34.68 14.72 29.17
N LYS A 65 34.20 13.60 29.73
CA LYS A 65 34.93 12.80 30.72
C LYS A 65 36.30 12.32 30.21
N HIS A 66 36.39 11.99 28.92
CA HIS A 66 37.63 11.47 28.30
C HIS A 66 38.43 12.53 27.52
N GLY A 67 38.05 13.82 27.63
CA GLY A 67 38.79 14.92 27.01
C GLY A 67 38.70 14.95 25.48
N VAL A 68 37.60 14.48 24.90
CA VAL A 68 37.36 14.61 23.45
C VAL A 68 36.96 16.04 23.13
N ASN A 69 37.75 16.69 22.27
CA ASN A 69 37.46 18.03 21.77
C ASN A 69 36.08 18.06 21.07
N LYS A 70 35.26 19.07 21.37
CA LYS A 70 33.94 19.31 20.77
C LYS A 70 33.93 19.21 19.24
N ILE A 71 34.96 19.72 18.56
CA ILE A 71 35.06 19.65 17.08
C ILE A 71 35.17 18.20 16.58
N GLY A 72 35.82 17.32 17.35
CA GLY A 72 36.02 15.93 16.97
C GLY A 72 34.87 14.99 17.35
N ARG A 73 33.88 15.44 18.13
CA ARG A 73 32.78 14.57 18.61
C ARG A 73 31.89 14.04 17.49
N PRO A 74 31.48 14.84 16.49
CA PRO A 74 30.71 14.31 15.36
C PRO A 74 31.47 13.23 14.58
N LEU A 75 32.75 13.47 14.30
CA LEU A 75 33.62 12.50 13.61
C LEU A 75 33.80 11.20 14.42
N LEU A 76 33.96 11.30 15.74
CA LEU A 76 34.01 10.14 16.61
C LEU A 76 32.69 9.38 16.61
N LEU A 77 31.56 10.08 16.67
CA LEU A 77 30.24 9.47 16.64
C LEU A 77 30.01 8.71 15.33
N ASP A 78 30.41 9.29 14.19
CA ASP A 78 30.35 8.65 12.87
C ASP A 78 31.29 7.45 12.77
N TYR A 79 32.51 7.60 13.29
CA TYR A 79 33.44 6.48 13.40
C TYR A 79 32.81 5.31 14.18
N LEU A 80 32.25 5.58 15.36
CA LEU A 80 31.64 4.53 16.19
C LEU A 80 30.41 3.90 15.51
N HIS A 81 29.63 4.71 14.80
CA HIS A 81 28.47 4.24 14.04
C HIS A 81 28.87 3.32 12.88
N HIS A 82 29.75 3.79 11.99
CA HIS A 82 30.16 3.03 10.80
C HIS A 82 30.91 1.74 11.14
N HIS A 83 31.58 1.70 12.29
CA HIS A 83 32.30 0.51 12.75
C HIS A 83 31.45 -0.41 13.66
N GLY A 84 30.16 -0.10 13.86
CA GLY A 84 29.26 -0.98 14.60
C GLY A 84 29.51 -1.01 16.11
N TYR A 85 30.09 0.03 16.71
CA TYR A 85 30.17 0.16 18.17
C TYR A 85 28.86 0.67 18.77
N LEU A 86 28.13 1.49 18.02
CA LEU A 86 26.79 1.98 18.35
C LEU A 86 26.00 2.17 17.06
N TYR A 87 24.69 2.33 17.15
CA TYR A 87 23.87 2.72 16.02
C TYR A 87 23.21 4.07 16.26
N ARG A 88 23.30 4.97 15.27
CA ARG A 88 22.66 6.29 15.25
C ARG A 88 21.86 6.42 13.97
N HIS A 89 20.70 7.05 14.05
CA HIS A 89 19.95 7.47 12.87
C HIS A 89 18.99 8.60 13.25
N LYS A 90 18.72 9.52 12.33
CA LYS A 90 17.83 10.67 12.59
C LYS A 90 16.42 10.28 13.06
N ASN A 91 15.89 9.16 12.56
CA ASN A 91 14.58 8.63 12.97
C ASN A 91 14.53 8.21 14.45
N LEU A 92 15.69 7.97 15.08
CA LEU A 92 15.76 7.60 16.50
C LEU A 92 15.74 8.83 17.43
N GLY A 93 15.79 10.05 16.87
CA GLY A 93 15.83 11.30 17.62
C GLY A 93 17.15 11.47 18.37
N ASP A 94 17.06 11.70 19.67
CA ASP A 94 18.20 11.87 20.58
C ASP A 94 18.75 10.54 21.12
N ARG A 95 18.17 9.40 20.71
CA ARG A 95 18.53 8.06 21.21
C ARG A 95 19.59 7.41 20.32
N LEU A 96 20.58 6.80 20.96
CA LEU A 96 21.64 6.00 20.36
C LEU A 96 21.52 4.57 20.89
N ILE A 97 21.59 3.59 19.99
CA ILE A 97 21.60 2.17 20.37
C ILE A 97 23.03 1.79 20.74
N ALA A 98 23.28 1.59 22.02
CA ALA A 98 24.58 1.19 22.57
C ALA A 98 24.78 -0.33 22.59
N ASP A 99 23.68 -1.10 22.58
CA ASP A 99 23.70 -2.55 22.38
C ASP A 99 22.98 -2.92 21.08
N GLN A 100 23.74 -3.05 19.99
CA GLN A 100 23.18 -3.44 18.70
C GLN A 100 22.70 -4.90 18.68
N ARG A 101 23.24 -5.79 19.52
CA ARG A 101 22.80 -7.19 19.57
C ARG A 101 21.35 -7.26 20.04
N TRP A 102 21.04 -6.53 21.11
CA TRP A 102 19.68 -6.39 21.62
C TRP A 102 18.69 -5.86 20.57
N ALA A 103 19.06 -4.81 19.84
CA ALA A 103 18.19 -4.24 18.83
C ALA A 103 18.01 -5.16 17.61
N LEU A 104 19.09 -5.80 17.15
CA LEU A 104 19.06 -6.76 16.05
C LEU A 104 18.18 -7.97 16.40
N GLU A 105 18.38 -8.56 17.58
CA GLU A 105 17.54 -9.66 18.07
C GLU A 105 16.06 -9.29 18.09
N ALA A 106 15.71 -8.06 18.46
CA ALA A 106 14.33 -7.60 18.44
C ALA A 106 13.76 -7.49 17.03
N ILE A 107 14.47 -6.83 16.11
CA ILE A 107 13.95 -6.60 14.74
C ILE A 107 13.94 -7.86 13.87
N TYR A 108 14.71 -8.90 14.21
CA TYR A 108 14.65 -10.18 13.50
C TYR A 108 13.43 -11.04 13.88
N LYS A 109 12.81 -10.83 15.05
CA LYS A 109 11.64 -11.62 15.50
C LYS A 109 10.45 -11.57 14.53
N PRO A 110 10.01 -10.41 14.03
CA PRO A 110 8.94 -10.35 13.03
C PRO A 110 9.28 -11.08 11.73
N LEU A 111 10.57 -11.24 11.41
CA LEU A 111 11.08 -11.82 10.16
C LEU A 111 11.42 -13.32 10.28
N GLU A 112 11.21 -13.92 11.46
CA GLU A 112 11.57 -15.30 11.73
C GLU A 112 10.65 -16.29 10.99
N ARG A 113 11.22 -17.01 10.00
CA ARG A 113 10.48 -17.93 9.11
C ARG A 113 9.74 -19.06 9.83
N GLY A 114 10.23 -19.46 11.00
CA GLY A 114 9.61 -20.53 11.80
C GLY A 114 8.49 -20.05 12.71
N ALA A 115 8.27 -18.73 12.83
CA ALA A 115 7.31 -18.19 13.77
C ALA A 115 5.86 -18.24 13.23
N ARG A 116 4.88 -18.36 14.14
CA ARG A 116 3.46 -18.50 13.80
C ARG A 116 2.92 -17.33 12.97
N HIS A 117 3.40 -16.11 13.23
CA HIS A 117 2.97 -14.91 12.52
C HIS A 117 3.53 -14.80 11.10
N TYR A 118 4.57 -15.54 10.74
CA TYR A 118 5.27 -15.39 9.45
C TYR A 118 4.34 -15.66 8.26
N GLU A 119 3.58 -16.75 8.30
CA GLU A 119 2.63 -17.09 7.23
C GLU A 119 1.44 -16.13 7.18
N ASP A 120 1.00 -15.60 8.33
CA ASP A 120 -0.04 -14.57 8.35
C ASP A 120 0.46 -13.27 7.69
N PHE A 121 1.68 -12.83 8.03
CA PHE A 121 2.31 -11.66 7.41
C PHE A 121 2.47 -11.83 5.90
N LYS A 122 2.87 -13.01 5.44
CA LYS A 122 3.08 -13.30 4.01
C LYS A 122 1.77 -13.48 3.23
N GLN A 123 0.84 -14.30 3.73
CA GLN A 123 -0.32 -14.74 2.96
C GLN A 123 -1.57 -13.89 3.20
N GLN A 124 -1.91 -13.65 4.47
CA GLN A 124 -3.16 -12.97 4.85
C GLN A 124 -3.00 -11.46 4.78
N ARG A 125 -1.89 -10.94 5.33
CA ARG A 125 -1.57 -9.52 5.34
C ARG A 125 -0.87 -9.05 4.08
N LYS A 126 -0.27 -9.96 3.31
CA LYS A 126 0.48 -9.65 2.08
C LYS A 126 1.51 -8.52 2.32
N GLY A 127 2.21 -8.59 3.45
CA GLY A 127 3.21 -7.61 3.89
C GLY A 127 2.69 -6.30 4.46
N ARG A 128 1.37 -6.09 4.56
CA ARG A 128 0.75 -4.89 5.14
C ARG A 128 0.38 -5.16 6.61
N ILE A 129 1.28 -4.82 7.52
CA ILE A 129 1.24 -5.25 8.92
C ILE A 129 0.86 -4.05 9.81
N PRO A 130 -0.25 -4.14 10.58
CA PRO A 130 -0.58 -3.11 11.56
C PRO A 130 0.38 -3.17 12.76
N VAL A 131 0.67 -2.03 13.37
CA VAL A 131 1.65 -1.91 14.46
C VAL A 131 1.33 -2.82 15.65
N TRP A 132 0.06 -2.93 16.08
CA TRP A 132 -0.31 -3.83 17.19
C TRP A 132 0.15 -5.28 16.94
N GLN A 133 0.03 -5.75 15.69
CA GLN A 133 0.41 -7.12 15.33
C GLN A 133 1.93 -7.27 15.24
N LEU A 134 2.64 -6.23 14.81
CA LEU A 134 4.10 -6.18 14.88
C LEU A 134 4.59 -6.22 16.35
N PHE A 135 3.88 -5.52 17.24
CA PHE A 135 4.19 -5.48 18.67
C PHE A 135 3.97 -6.82 19.36
N GLU A 136 2.97 -7.58 18.94
CA GLU A 136 2.81 -8.98 19.34
C GLU A 136 4.00 -9.83 18.86
N ALA A 137 4.46 -9.65 17.61
CA ALA A 137 5.58 -10.39 17.04
C ALA A 137 6.93 -10.11 17.73
N PHE A 138 7.14 -8.90 18.28
CA PHE A 138 8.30 -8.62 19.12
C PHE A 138 8.28 -9.38 20.46
N GLY A 139 7.09 -9.77 20.94
CA GLY A 139 6.87 -10.47 22.20
C GLY A 139 6.72 -9.57 23.43
N GLY A 140 6.55 -10.19 24.60
CA GLY A 140 6.31 -9.50 25.89
C GLY A 140 7.57 -9.02 26.62
N GLY A 141 8.76 -9.28 26.09
CA GLY A 141 10.04 -8.93 26.73
C GLY A 141 10.50 -7.49 26.53
N TYR A 142 9.69 -6.66 25.87
CA TYR A 142 10.02 -5.26 25.56
C TYR A 142 8.87 -4.34 25.95
N THR A 143 9.23 -3.17 26.44
CA THR A 143 8.30 -2.05 26.67
C THR A 143 7.77 -1.49 25.35
N GLU A 144 6.67 -0.76 25.41
CA GLU A 144 6.06 -0.14 24.23
C GLU A 144 7.02 0.85 23.54
N ASP A 145 7.71 1.68 24.33
CA ASP A 145 8.70 2.65 23.82
C ASP A 145 9.86 1.98 23.08
N GLU A 146 10.31 0.81 23.56
CA GLU A 146 11.32 0.00 22.89
C GLU A 146 10.79 -0.58 21.58
N LYS A 147 9.55 -1.08 21.55
CA LYS A 147 8.92 -1.60 20.33
C LYS A 147 8.77 -0.52 19.26
N TRP A 148 8.39 0.69 19.67
CA TRP A 148 8.40 1.85 18.78
C TRP A 148 9.80 2.20 18.28
N LEU A 149 10.83 2.12 19.15
CA LEU A 149 12.22 2.32 18.75
C LEU A 149 12.68 1.27 17.73
N PHE A 150 12.31 -0.01 17.92
CA PHE A 150 12.62 -1.07 16.98
C PHE A 150 11.96 -0.86 15.63
N LEU A 151 10.70 -0.43 15.61
CA LEU A 151 10.03 -0.09 14.35
C LEU A 151 10.74 1.05 13.61
N GLU A 152 11.13 2.12 14.30
CA GLU A 152 11.91 3.20 13.68
C GLU A 152 13.30 2.74 13.21
N PHE A 153 13.91 1.78 13.92
CA PHE A 153 15.14 1.14 13.50
C PHE A 153 14.94 0.26 12.24
N MET A 154 13.84 -0.48 12.15
CA MET A 154 13.50 -1.25 10.94
C MET A 154 13.31 -0.33 9.72
N ARG A 155 12.65 0.81 9.91
CA ARG A 155 12.49 1.83 8.86
C ARG A 155 13.83 2.41 8.43
N SER A 156 14.72 2.71 9.37
CA SER A 156 16.04 3.27 9.04
C SER A 156 16.95 2.26 8.35
N CYS A 157 16.75 0.97 8.60
CA CYS A 157 17.38 -0.11 7.85
C CYS A 157 16.74 -0.37 6.47
N GLY A 158 15.70 0.36 6.08
CA GLY A 158 15.01 0.16 4.81
C GLY A 158 14.20 -1.14 4.72
N LEU A 159 13.80 -1.70 5.87
CA LEU A 159 13.02 -2.95 5.91
C LEU A 159 11.53 -2.72 5.70
N CYS A 160 11.04 -1.51 6.01
CA CYS A 160 9.64 -1.16 5.89
C CYS A 160 9.40 0.35 5.75
N PHE A 161 8.18 0.69 5.34
CA PHE A 161 7.66 2.06 5.34
C PHE A 161 6.22 2.10 5.85
N GLN A 162 5.83 3.25 6.40
CA GLN A 162 4.46 3.48 6.87
C GLN A 162 3.58 3.91 5.70
N LEU A 163 2.41 3.29 5.56
CA LEU A 163 1.38 3.73 4.61
C LEU A 163 0.80 5.08 5.01
N ASN A 164 0.49 5.90 4.02
CA ASN A 164 -0.07 7.24 4.20
C ASN A 164 -1.62 7.22 4.20
N THR A 165 -2.20 6.40 5.09
CA THR A 165 -3.66 6.25 5.21
C THR A 165 -4.31 7.39 6.00
N HIS A 166 -3.54 8.12 6.80
CA HIS A 166 -4.07 9.23 7.61
C HIS A 166 -3.10 10.43 7.64
N PRO A 167 -2.83 11.09 6.50
CA PRO A 167 -1.85 12.19 6.42
C PRO A 167 -2.15 13.39 7.34
N TRP A 168 -3.40 13.57 7.75
CA TRP A 168 -3.84 14.63 8.67
C TRP A 168 -3.69 14.26 10.16
N ARG A 169 -3.43 12.99 10.49
CA ARG A 169 -3.31 12.56 11.88
C ARG A 169 -1.91 12.86 12.38
N GLU A 170 -1.83 13.60 13.48
CA GLU A 170 -0.59 13.80 14.21
C GLU A 170 -0.35 12.64 15.20
N GLY A 171 0.89 12.17 15.29
CA GLY A 171 1.29 11.13 16.24
C GLY A 171 1.30 9.71 15.66
N ARG A 172 1.65 8.76 16.54
CA ARG A 172 1.78 7.33 16.23
C ARG A 172 0.58 6.58 16.80
N ASP A 173 0.08 5.58 16.08
CA ASP A 173 -1.09 4.79 16.45
C ASP A 173 -0.85 3.30 16.19
N GLU A 174 -1.33 2.43 17.06
CA GLU A 174 -1.13 0.98 16.87
C GLU A 174 -1.87 0.41 15.65
N ASN A 175 -2.83 1.15 15.09
CA ASN A 175 -3.51 0.82 13.83
C ASN A 175 -2.78 1.37 12.60
N ASP A 176 -1.67 2.10 12.76
CA ASP A 176 -0.79 2.44 11.63
C ASP A 176 -0.35 1.15 10.92
N VAL A 177 -0.32 1.19 9.59
CA VAL A 177 0.05 0.04 8.76
C VAL A 177 1.42 0.27 8.14
N TYR A 178 2.30 -0.71 8.32
CA TYR A 178 3.63 -0.74 7.74
C TYR A 178 3.71 -1.81 6.66
N VAL A 179 4.37 -1.48 5.56
CA VAL A 179 4.64 -2.41 4.48
C VAL A 179 6.06 -2.94 4.58
N PHE A 180 6.17 -4.26 4.55
CA PHE A 180 7.43 -5.00 4.51
C PHE A 180 7.57 -5.66 3.13
N PRO A 181 8.43 -5.15 2.24
CA PRO A 181 8.55 -5.65 0.87
C PRO A 181 8.82 -7.16 0.76
N GLN A 182 9.59 -7.72 1.70
CA GLN A 182 9.87 -9.15 1.78
C GLN A 182 8.61 -10.03 1.90
N PHE A 183 7.53 -9.50 2.46
CA PHE A 183 6.25 -10.20 2.63
C PHE A 183 5.23 -9.92 1.54
N LEU A 184 5.53 -9.00 0.60
CA LEU A 184 4.64 -8.74 -0.52
C LEU A 184 4.47 -9.99 -1.39
N PRO A 185 3.35 -10.09 -2.13
CA PRO A 185 3.14 -11.12 -3.14
C PRO A 185 4.22 -11.06 -4.23
N GLU A 186 4.60 -12.22 -4.76
CA GLU A 186 5.64 -12.31 -5.80
C GLU A 186 5.10 -11.91 -7.19
N GLY A 187 3.84 -12.21 -7.48
CA GLY A 187 3.23 -11.93 -8.78
C GLY A 187 2.91 -10.46 -8.97
N LYS A 188 3.25 -9.94 -10.16
CA LYS A 188 2.83 -8.61 -10.63
C LYS A 188 1.29 -8.49 -10.57
N PRO A 189 0.74 -7.40 -10.03
CA PRO A 189 -0.70 -7.19 -10.01
C PRO A 189 -1.28 -7.15 -11.44
N LYS A 190 -2.36 -7.90 -11.70
CA LYS A 190 -3.04 -7.94 -13.01
C LYS A 190 -3.47 -6.57 -13.52
N ARG A 191 -3.74 -5.61 -12.61
CA ARG A 191 -4.03 -4.21 -12.95
C ARG A 191 -2.87 -3.56 -13.68
N VAL A 192 -1.69 -3.62 -13.06
CA VAL A 192 -0.44 -3.05 -13.58
C VAL A 192 -0.09 -3.74 -14.90
N GLU A 193 -0.23 -5.06 -14.97
CA GLU A 193 -0.02 -5.81 -16.21
C GLU A 193 -0.94 -5.32 -17.35
N ARG A 194 -2.25 -5.20 -17.10
CA ARG A 194 -3.21 -4.69 -18.11
C ARG A 194 -2.96 -3.24 -18.50
N PHE A 195 -2.50 -2.40 -17.56
CA PHE A 195 -2.12 -1.02 -17.84
C PHE A 195 -1.00 -1.00 -18.89
N TRP A 196 0.14 -1.64 -18.60
CA TRP A 196 1.29 -1.64 -19.49
C TRP A 196 1.07 -2.37 -20.82
N GLN A 197 0.16 -3.34 -20.88
CA GLN A 197 -0.26 -3.97 -22.16
C GLN A 197 -0.99 -2.99 -23.10
N ARG A 198 -1.62 -1.95 -22.56
CA ARG A 198 -2.40 -0.96 -23.33
C ARG A 198 -1.66 0.35 -23.53
N THR A 199 -0.61 0.59 -22.75
CA THR A 199 0.19 1.80 -22.84
C THR A 199 0.98 1.81 -24.15
N GLU A 200 0.72 2.82 -24.98
CA GLU A 200 1.51 3.09 -26.17
C GLU A 200 2.71 3.98 -25.82
N LYS A 201 3.74 4.00 -26.68
CA LYS A 201 4.92 4.89 -26.53
C LYS A 201 5.68 4.71 -25.20
N VAL A 202 6.05 3.47 -24.93
CA VAL A 202 6.88 3.10 -23.79
C VAL A 202 8.37 3.11 -24.19
N ARG A 203 9.23 3.42 -23.23
CA ARG A 203 10.67 3.18 -23.30
C ARG A 203 11.07 2.22 -22.21
N TYR A 204 12.07 1.41 -22.52
CA TYR A 204 12.57 0.37 -21.64
C TYR A 204 14.02 0.63 -21.29
N MET A 205 14.37 0.47 -20.02
CA MET A 205 15.75 0.51 -19.53
C MET A 205 16.05 -0.80 -18.81
N LYS A 206 17.25 -1.34 -19.00
CA LYS A 206 17.69 -2.60 -18.42
C LYS A 206 19.05 -2.43 -17.77
N TYR A 207 19.19 -2.91 -16.54
CA TYR A 207 20.47 -2.99 -15.84
C TYR A 207 20.75 -4.43 -15.44
N THR A 208 21.80 -5.03 -15.99
CA THR A 208 22.15 -6.43 -15.69
C THR A 208 22.90 -6.50 -14.37
N LEU A 209 22.40 -7.32 -13.44
CA LEU A 209 23.00 -7.49 -12.13
C LEU A 209 24.11 -8.52 -12.18
N ARG A 210 25.19 -8.28 -11.43
CA ARG A 210 26.25 -9.29 -11.26
C ARG A 210 25.81 -10.43 -10.35
N TRP A 211 24.90 -10.15 -9.42
CA TRP A 211 24.27 -11.11 -8.53
C TRP A 211 22.83 -10.70 -8.33
N LEU A 212 21.93 -11.68 -8.44
CA LEU A 212 20.50 -11.46 -8.24
C LEU A 212 20.21 -11.33 -6.74
N ASN A 213 19.79 -10.13 -6.32
CA ASN A 213 19.27 -9.91 -4.98
C ASN A 213 18.03 -9.01 -5.04
N ASP A 214 17.08 -9.28 -4.14
CA ASP A 214 15.85 -8.47 -4.05
C ASP A 214 16.10 -7.12 -3.34
N GLU A 215 17.26 -6.93 -2.70
CA GLU A 215 17.53 -5.79 -1.83
C GLU A 215 17.40 -4.45 -2.56
N LEU A 216 17.90 -4.35 -3.79
CA LEU A 216 17.83 -3.13 -4.59
C LEU A 216 16.37 -2.74 -4.89
N ILE A 217 15.57 -3.69 -5.38
CA ILE A 217 14.17 -3.41 -5.72
C ILE A 217 13.32 -3.19 -4.46
N GLN A 218 13.60 -3.91 -3.36
CA GLN A 218 12.90 -3.72 -2.10
C GLN A 218 13.22 -2.37 -1.46
N ALA A 219 14.48 -1.92 -1.50
CA ALA A 219 14.86 -0.58 -1.06
C ALA A 219 14.14 0.50 -1.89
N PHE A 220 14.06 0.30 -3.21
CA PHE A 220 13.32 1.19 -4.12
C PHE A 220 11.81 1.23 -3.79
N ILE A 221 11.20 0.09 -3.47
CA ILE A 221 9.81 0.00 -2.98
C ILE A 221 9.66 0.76 -1.65
N VAL A 222 10.60 0.65 -0.72
CA VAL A 222 10.53 1.37 0.56
C VAL A 222 10.60 2.89 0.35
N GLU A 223 11.42 3.34 -0.59
CA GLU A 223 11.56 4.75 -0.92
C GLU A 223 10.30 5.33 -1.59
N LEU A 224 9.70 4.59 -2.52
CA LEU A 224 8.60 5.08 -3.35
C LEU A 224 7.21 4.60 -2.93
N GLY A 225 7.12 3.67 -1.99
CA GLY A 225 5.86 3.01 -1.66
C GLY A 225 4.76 3.96 -1.17
N ARG A 226 5.11 5.12 -0.61
CA ARG A 226 4.15 6.19 -0.24
C ARG A 226 3.71 7.06 -1.42
N LYS A 227 4.41 7.00 -2.56
CA LYS A 227 4.17 7.78 -3.77
C LYS A 227 3.20 7.09 -4.74
N THR A 228 2.70 5.90 -4.38
CA THR A 228 1.81 5.09 -5.23
C THR A 228 0.71 4.42 -4.40
N GLU A 229 -0.25 3.79 -5.06
CA GLU A 229 -1.31 3.03 -4.40
C GLU A 229 -0.79 1.69 -3.86
N PRO A 230 -1.32 1.17 -2.74
CA PRO A 230 -0.86 -0.09 -2.17
C PRO A 230 -0.93 -1.30 -3.10
N GLU A 231 -1.81 -1.25 -4.09
CA GLU A 231 -2.06 -2.28 -5.09
C GLU A 231 -1.07 -2.25 -6.27
N ASP A 232 -0.23 -1.21 -6.34
CA ASP A 232 0.66 -0.95 -7.46
C ASP A 232 2.13 -1.35 -7.15
N PHE A 233 2.38 -2.04 -6.03
CA PHE A 233 3.66 -2.67 -5.73
C PHE A 233 3.52 -4.14 -5.31
N TRP A 234 4.56 -4.91 -5.63
CA TRP A 234 4.70 -6.33 -5.30
C TRP A 234 6.16 -6.59 -4.92
N ARG A 235 6.50 -7.82 -4.52
CA ARG A 235 7.83 -8.13 -3.96
C ARG A 235 8.99 -7.75 -4.88
N HIS A 236 8.77 -7.85 -6.18
CA HIS A 236 9.79 -7.68 -7.20
C HIS A 236 9.54 -6.46 -8.07
N GLY A 237 8.67 -5.53 -7.67
CA GLY A 237 8.49 -4.31 -8.47
C GLY A 237 7.46 -3.33 -7.94
N ILE A 238 7.46 -2.17 -8.56
CA ILE A 238 6.60 -1.04 -8.21
C ILE A 238 6.23 -0.28 -9.48
N HIS A 239 4.95 0.09 -9.56
CA HIS A 239 4.38 1.01 -10.53
C HIS A 239 4.07 2.34 -9.85
N VAL A 240 4.44 3.44 -10.50
CA VAL A 240 4.23 4.80 -10.00
C VAL A 240 3.63 5.64 -11.12
N ASP A 241 2.48 6.21 -10.82
CA ASP A 241 1.77 7.15 -11.69
C ASP A 241 2.05 8.59 -11.26
N THR A 242 2.50 9.43 -12.20
CA THR A 242 2.93 10.82 -11.98
C THR A 242 2.21 11.76 -12.95
N ASP A 243 2.24 13.07 -12.69
CA ASP A 243 1.61 14.07 -13.56
C ASP A 243 2.19 14.08 -14.99
N GLU A 244 3.46 13.68 -15.15
CA GLU A 244 4.14 13.58 -16.45
C GLU A 244 3.93 12.23 -17.15
N GLY A 245 3.29 11.26 -16.49
CA GLY A 245 3.14 9.89 -16.97
C GLY A 245 3.71 8.87 -15.98
N SER A 246 3.44 7.60 -16.26
CA SER A 246 3.74 6.48 -15.39
C SER A 246 5.10 5.85 -15.68
N PHE A 247 5.67 5.23 -14.66
CA PHE A 247 6.80 4.32 -14.79
C PHE A 247 6.62 3.09 -13.89
N MET A 248 7.33 2.03 -14.24
CA MET A 248 7.38 0.77 -13.50
C MET A 248 8.82 0.31 -13.43
N ALA A 249 9.27 -0.10 -12.24
CA ALA A 249 10.54 -0.78 -12.06
C ALA A 249 10.29 -2.18 -11.53
N GLU A 250 10.98 -3.18 -12.08
CA GLU A 250 10.88 -4.56 -11.65
C GLU A 250 12.20 -5.31 -11.72
N LEU A 251 12.32 -6.34 -10.88
CA LEU A 251 13.41 -7.30 -10.92
C LEU A 251 12.99 -8.51 -11.74
N ASP A 252 13.66 -8.70 -12.87
CA ASP A 252 13.52 -9.87 -13.72
C ASP A 252 14.53 -10.94 -13.27
N HIS A 253 14.01 -12.00 -12.65
CA HIS A 253 14.81 -13.14 -12.19
C HIS A 253 15.32 -14.02 -13.33
N GLU A 254 14.64 -14.06 -14.47
CA GLU A 254 15.05 -14.87 -15.63
C GLU A 254 16.22 -14.20 -16.36
N GLN A 255 16.17 -12.88 -16.47
CA GLN A 255 17.21 -12.08 -17.13
C GLN A 255 18.30 -11.57 -16.18
N GLU A 256 18.18 -11.88 -14.88
CA GLU A 256 19.04 -11.38 -13.80
C GLU A 256 19.26 -9.86 -13.88
N ALA A 257 18.17 -9.11 -14.07
CA ALA A 257 18.24 -7.69 -14.40
C ALA A 257 17.14 -6.86 -13.74
N LEU A 258 17.44 -5.58 -13.51
CA LEU A 258 16.43 -4.57 -13.24
C LEU A 258 15.88 -4.07 -14.57
N LEU A 259 14.56 -4.10 -14.72
CA LEU A 259 13.84 -3.57 -15.86
C LEU A 259 13.05 -2.35 -15.42
N VAL A 260 13.08 -1.30 -16.25
CA VAL A 260 12.25 -0.11 -16.07
C VAL A 260 11.46 0.12 -17.35
N SER A 261 10.14 0.19 -17.23
CA SER A 261 9.24 0.67 -18.28
C SER A 261 8.79 2.07 -17.92
N ILE A 262 8.86 3.01 -18.86
CA ILE A 262 8.50 4.41 -18.63
C ILE A 262 7.80 4.97 -19.85
N GLU A 263 6.71 5.70 -19.65
CA GLU A 263 6.03 6.41 -20.74
C GLU A 263 6.96 7.50 -21.31
N GLU A 264 6.98 7.67 -22.63
CA GLU A 264 7.79 8.71 -23.31
C GLU A 264 7.68 10.10 -22.65
N PRO A 265 6.49 10.60 -22.25
CA PRO A 265 6.36 11.93 -21.64
C PRO A 265 7.02 12.04 -20.24
N ALA A 266 7.13 10.92 -19.52
CA ALA A 266 7.75 10.85 -18.20
C ALA A 266 9.29 10.74 -18.28
N LEU A 267 9.84 10.38 -19.45
CA LEU A 267 11.24 10.02 -19.62
C LEU A 267 12.21 11.14 -19.24
N GLU A 268 11.97 12.36 -19.72
CA GLU A 268 12.88 13.51 -19.53
C GLU A 268 13.06 13.83 -18.04
N LYS A 269 11.96 13.77 -17.27
CA LYS A 269 11.95 14.10 -15.85
C LYS A 269 12.45 12.96 -14.98
N TRP A 270 12.06 11.72 -15.28
CA TRP A 270 12.17 10.62 -14.32
C TRP A 270 13.26 9.59 -14.64
N ALA A 271 13.72 9.45 -15.89
CA ALA A 271 14.71 8.42 -16.24
C ALA A 271 16.03 8.56 -15.45
N GLY A 272 16.57 9.78 -15.37
CA GLY A 272 17.80 10.08 -14.62
C GLY A 272 17.69 9.71 -13.14
N PRO A 273 16.71 10.27 -12.41
CA PRO A 273 16.46 9.93 -11.02
C PRO A 273 16.22 8.44 -10.74
N ILE A 274 15.45 7.75 -11.60
CA ILE A 274 15.20 6.30 -11.45
C ILE A 274 16.51 5.51 -11.57
N MET A 275 17.32 5.81 -12.59
CA MET A 275 18.61 5.14 -12.76
C MET A 275 19.54 5.39 -11.56
N GLU A 276 19.60 6.61 -11.02
CA GLU A 276 20.44 6.91 -9.85
C GLU A 276 20.00 6.12 -8.62
N ALA A 277 18.68 5.98 -8.40
CA ALA A 277 18.12 5.24 -7.27
C ALA A 277 18.35 3.72 -7.38
N LEU A 278 18.31 3.17 -8.59
CA LEU A 278 18.42 1.73 -8.84
C LEU A 278 19.84 1.23 -9.10
N SER A 279 20.82 2.12 -9.32
CA SER A 279 22.19 1.72 -9.67
C SER A 279 23.06 1.48 -8.42
N PRO A 280 23.60 0.27 -8.20
CA PRO A 280 24.57 0.02 -7.13
C PRO A 280 25.87 0.80 -7.41
N GLY A 281 26.04 1.94 -6.76
CA GLY A 281 27.20 2.82 -6.91
C GLY A 281 26.94 4.17 -7.61
N ARG A 282 25.68 4.46 -7.98
CA ARG A 282 25.23 5.73 -8.61
C ARG A 282 25.90 6.11 -9.95
N ASP A 283 26.69 5.23 -10.56
CA ASP A 283 27.20 5.43 -11.90
C ASP A 283 26.20 4.90 -12.94
N ARG A 284 25.97 5.66 -14.01
CA ARG A 284 25.07 5.29 -15.13
C ARG A 284 25.63 4.19 -16.03
N GLU A 285 26.87 3.77 -15.80
CA GLU A 285 27.52 2.71 -16.57
C GLU A 285 26.81 1.36 -16.31
N GLY A 286 26.31 0.74 -17.37
CA GLY A 286 25.64 -0.57 -17.32
C GLY A 286 24.15 -0.58 -17.70
N TRP A 287 23.53 0.60 -17.88
CA TRP A 287 22.16 0.68 -18.40
C TRP A 287 22.12 0.50 -19.92
N LEU A 288 21.19 -0.34 -20.36
CA LEU A 288 20.83 -0.53 -21.76
C LEU A 288 19.40 -0.03 -21.99
N PHE A 289 19.09 0.39 -23.21
CA PHE A 289 17.86 1.06 -23.57
C PHE A 289 17.20 0.42 -24.76
N SER A 290 15.87 0.39 -24.76
CA SER A 290 15.08 -0.16 -25.85
C SER A 290 13.82 0.67 -26.09
N VAL A 291 13.41 0.74 -27.37
CA VAL A 291 12.15 1.36 -27.81
C VAL A 291 11.01 0.34 -27.93
N ASP A 292 11.35 -0.95 -28.08
CA ASP A 292 10.41 -2.05 -28.32
C ASP A 292 10.37 -3.08 -27.18
N GLY A 293 11.32 -3.01 -26.24
CA GLY A 293 11.46 -3.96 -25.14
C GLY A 293 12.19 -5.25 -25.53
N GLU A 294 12.61 -5.38 -26.80
CA GLU A 294 13.28 -6.58 -27.31
C GLU A 294 14.77 -6.32 -27.59
N ARG A 295 15.10 -5.17 -28.20
CA ARG A 295 16.47 -4.82 -28.59
C ARG A 295 17.03 -3.72 -27.70
N PHE A 296 18.02 -4.10 -26.89
CA PHE A 296 18.65 -3.22 -25.92
C PHE A 296 20.03 -2.74 -26.41
N GLU A 297 20.24 -1.43 -26.39
CA GLU A 297 21.46 -0.75 -26.84
C GLU A 297 22.02 0.16 -25.74
N SER A 298 23.32 0.45 -25.77
CA SER A 298 23.94 1.39 -24.81
C SER A 298 23.45 2.83 -25.01
N VAL A 299 23.54 3.65 -23.94
CA VAL A 299 23.14 5.07 -23.86
C VAL A 299 23.59 5.94 -25.06
N ASP A 300 24.71 5.62 -25.70
CA ASP A 300 25.27 6.38 -26.84
C ASP A 300 24.44 6.30 -28.15
N GLY A 301 23.36 5.51 -28.18
CA GLY A 301 22.41 5.43 -29.29
C GLY A 301 21.58 6.71 -29.48
N ASP A 302 21.24 7.02 -30.74
CA ASP A 302 20.57 8.28 -31.14
C ASP A 302 19.22 8.55 -30.44
N ALA A 303 18.57 7.53 -29.86
CA ALA A 303 17.23 7.63 -29.26
C ALA A 303 17.17 8.28 -27.87
N PHE A 304 18.31 8.45 -27.18
CA PHE A 304 18.36 8.97 -25.80
C PHE A 304 19.38 10.10 -25.60
N ARG A 305 19.90 10.69 -26.69
CA ARG A 305 20.69 11.93 -26.66
C ARG A 305 19.82 13.10 -26.18
N GLY A 306 19.88 13.41 -24.89
CA GLY A 306 19.13 14.51 -24.29
C GLY A 306 18.74 14.33 -22.84
N ILE A 307 18.84 13.11 -22.28
CA ILE A 307 18.65 12.92 -20.83
C ILE A 307 19.77 13.69 -20.11
N PRO A 308 19.46 14.74 -19.32
CA PRO A 308 20.49 15.55 -18.69
C PRO A 308 21.40 14.66 -17.85
N ALA A 309 22.71 14.82 -18.05
CA ALA A 309 23.71 14.30 -17.13
C ALA A 309 23.46 14.98 -15.79
N GLY A 310 22.90 14.26 -14.81
CA GLY A 310 22.70 14.78 -13.46
C GLY A 310 24.06 15.19 -12.91
N GLY A 311 24.32 16.49 -12.89
CA GLY A 311 25.58 17.05 -12.42
C GLY A 311 25.63 17.00 -10.90
N GLY A 312 26.53 16.18 -10.37
CA GLY A 312 26.82 16.09 -8.95
C GLY A 312 28.14 15.37 -8.67
N LYS A 313 29.27 15.92 -9.16
CA LYS A 313 30.58 15.55 -8.60
C LYS A 313 30.62 16.07 -7.16
N GLY A 314 30.50 15.16 -6.19
CA GLY A 314 30.66 15.47 -4.78
C GLY A 314 30.58 14.21 -3.93
N HIS A 315 31.74 13.66 -3.55
CA HIS A 315 31.82 12.84 -2.35
C HIS A 315 31.49 13.74 -1.15
N SER A 316 30.28 13.63 -0.61
CA SER A 316 29.91 14.18 0.69
C SER A 316 28.66 13.47 1.24
N GLU A 317 28.87 12.66 2.28
CA GLU A 317 27.97 12.17 3.35
C GLU A 317 26.56 11.59 3.02
N PRO A 318 26.02 10.68 3.88
CA PRO A 318 24.70 10.09 3.69
C PRO A 318 23.52 10.97 4.17
N ASP A 319 23.76 12.19 4.66
CA ASP A 319 22.70 12.99 5.32
C ASP A 319 22.73 14.44 4.82
N GLY A 320 22.08 14.71 3.68
CA GLY A 320 21.80 16.09 3.24
C GLY A 320 21.74 16.34 1.73
N GLY A 321 22.20 15.42 0.88
CA GLY A 321 21.92 15.48 -0.55
C GLY A 321 20.44 15.14 -0.80
N LYS A 322 19.73 15.93 -1.62
CA LYS A 322 18.37 15.59 -2.05
C LYS A 322 18.35 14.17 -2.59
N LYS A 323 17.45 13.33 -2.06
CA LYS A 323 17.35 11.95 -2.53
C LYS A 323 16.85 11.95 -3.98
N PRO A 324 17.31 11.03 -4.83
CA PRO A 324 16.66 10.81 -6.12
C PRO A 324 15.15 10.64 -5.89
N LEU A 325 14.31 11.25 -6.74
CA LEU A 325 12.84 11.14 -6.68
C LEU A 325 12.14 11.84 -5.51
N GLU A 326 12.83 12.69 -4.73
CA GLU A 326 12.25 13.45 -3.61
C GLU A 326 11.11 14.41 -4.03
N ASN A 327 11.04 14.79 -5.31
CA ASN A 327 9.99 15.67 -5.85
C ASN A 327 8.66 14.95 -6.13
N LEU A 328 8.56 13.63 -5.92
CA LEU A 328 7.26 12.94 -5.96
C LEU A 328 6.50 13.24 -4.67
N ASP A 329 5.23 13.61 -4.78
CA ASP A 329 4.39 13.84 -3.60
C ASP A 329 3.89 12.51 -3.01
N ASP A 330 3.75 12.46 -1.68
CA ASP A 330 3.09 11.34 -1.02
C ASP A 330 1.63 11.25 -1.48
N LYS A 331 1.20 10.06 -1.93
CA LYS A 331 -0.22 9.79 -2.19
C LYS A 331 -0.91 9.50 -0.87
N HIS A 332 -2.16 9.94 -0.76
CA HIS A 332 -3.03 9.47 0.30
C HIS A 332 -3.54 8.07 -0.07
N GLN A 333 -3.12 7.05 0.69
CA GLN A 333 -3.38 5.65 0.37
C GLN A 333 -4.67 5.18 1.04
N ARG A 334 -5.71 4.91 0.24
CA ARG A 334 -7.13 4.87 0.66
C ARG A 334 -7.62 3.54 1.24
N LEU A 335 -6.80 2.87 2.06
CA LEU A 335 -7.08 1.53 2.57
C LEU A 335 -8.20 1.43 3.61
N ASP A 336 -8.62 2.55 4.21
CA ASP A 336 -9.74 2.60 5.15
C ASP A 336 -11.06 3.04 4.50
N GLU A 337 -11.00 3.58 3.28
CA GLU A 337 -12.17 4.06 2.55
C GLU A 337 -13.00 2.89 1.99
N VAL A 338 -14.32 3.02 2.06
CA VAL A 338 -15.29 2.19 1.35
C VAL A 338 -16.03 3.07 0.36
N ALA A 339 -15.82 2.87 -0.93
CA ALA A 339 -16.51 3.67 -1.94
C ALA A 339 -18.02 3.39 -1.92
N VAL A 340 -18.83 4.45 -1.94
CA VAL A 340 -20.27 4.34 -2.19
C VAL A 340 -20.54 4.77 -3.62
N LEU A 341 -20.63 3.82 -4.55
CA LEU A 341 -20.87 4.08 -5.96
C LEU A 341 -22.36 4.08 -6.25
N VAL A 342 -22.94 5.26 -6.43
CA VAL A 342 -24.33 5.45 -6.84
C VAL A 342 -24.42 5.35 -8.36
N VAL A 343 -25.11 4.33 -8.86
CA VAL A 343 -25.28 4.01 -10.27
C VAL A 343 -26.71 4.30 -10.70
N ALA A 344 -26.86 5.15 -11.72
CA ALA A 344 -28.17 5.47 -12.29
C ALA A 344 -28.61 4.46 -13.34
N ALA A 345 -29.69 3.74 -13.07
CA ALA A 345 -30.42 2.86 -13.98
C ALA A 345 -31.63 3.62 -14.57
N ASN A 346 -31.48 4.30 -15.72
CA ASN A 346 -32.41 5.37 -16.15
C ASN A 346 -33.41 4.96 -17.25
N PRO A 347 -34.73 4.88 -17.02
CA PRO A 347 -35.72 4.91 -18.10
C PRO A 347 -36.32 6.31 -18.22
N THR A 348 -35.67 7.19 -18.99
CA THR A 348 -36.20 8.39 -19.69
C THR A 348 -37.19 9.39 -19.07
N ALA A 349 -37.79 9.22 -17.89
CA ALA A 349 -38.90 10.06 -17.41
C ALA A 349 -38.58 10.94 -16.17
N GLU A 350 -37.67 10.59 -15.25
CA GLU A 350 -37.50 11.38 -14.01
C GLU A 350 -36.04 11.57 -13.58
N LYS A 351 -35.33 12.48 -14.25
CA LYS A 351 -33.98 12.95 -13.85
C LYS A 351 -33.92 13.57 -12.43
N VAL A 352 -35.06 13.86 -11.80
CA VAL A 352 -35.16 14.56 -10.51
C VAL A 352 -34.89 13.61 -9.34
N SER A 353 -35.35 12.36 -9.40
CA SER A 353 -35.22 11.40 -8.29
C SER A 353 -33.76 11.00 -8.02
N LEU A 354 -32.97 10.72 -9.07
CA LEU A 354 -31.54 10.37 -8.93
C LEU A 354 -30.71 11.46 -8.23
N ARG A 355 -30.86 12.72 -8.64
CA ARG A 355 -30.10 13.83 -8.05
C ARG A 355 -30.54 14.07 -6.61
N SER A 356 -31.84 13.95 -6.34
CA SER A 356 -32.41 14.04 -4.99
C SER A 356 -31.82 12.96 -4.09
N GLU A 357 -31.78 11.71 -4.56
CA GLU A 357 -31.24 10.60 -3.79
C GLU A 357 -29.74 10.70 -3.54
N HIS A 358 -28.95 10.98 -4.58
CA HIS A 358 -27.51 11.21 -4.41
C HIS A 358 -27.22 12.37 -3.45
N SER A 359 -27.98 13.47 -3.51
CA SER A 359 -27.87 14.58 -2.55
C SER A 359 -28.14 14.11 -1.12
N LYS A 360 -29.25 13.39 -0.91
CA LYS A 360 -29.62 12.89 0.42
C LYS A 360 -28.66 11.84 0.96
N ILE A 361 -28.04 11.02 0.11
CA ILE A 361 -26.98 10.09 0.51
C ILE A 361 -25.76 10.88 0.98
N ASN A 362 -25.32 11.91 0.24
CA ASN A 362 -24.23 12.78 0.67
C ASN A 362 -24.56 13.50 2.00
N GLU A 363 -25.75 14.07 2.11
CA GLU A 363 -26.25 14.72 3.34
C GLU A 363 -26.33 13.75 4.53
N ALA A 364 -26.52 12.44 4.28
CA ALA A 364 -26.53 11.45 5.34
C ALA A 364 -25.16 11.27 6.02
N PHE A 365 -24.08 11.64 5.32
CA PHE A 365 -22.72 11.71 5.85
C PHE A 365 -22.33 13.10 6.37
N ASP A 366 -23.11 14.14 6.06
CA ASP A 366 -22.84 15.50 6.53
C ASP A 366 -22.96 15.60 8.06
N GLY A 367 -22.07 16.39 8.68
CA GLY A 367 -21.94 16.52 10.13
C GLY A 367 -21.08 15.43 10.79
N ASN A 368 -20.52 14.50 10.02
CA ASN A 368 -19.48 13.58 10.47
C ASN A 368 -18.35 13.49 9.43
N GLU A 369 -17.34 14.35 9.57
CA GLU A 369 -16.19 14.42 8.65
C GLU A 369 -15.44 13.10 8.51
N GLU A 370 -15.34 12.32 9.60
CA GLU A 370 -14.72 10.99 9.55
C GLU A 370 -15.53 10.03 8.68
N ALA A 371 -16.86 10.03 8.81
CA ALA A 371 -17.71 9.18 7.98
C ALA A 371 -17.71 9.60 6.50
N LYS A 372 -17.73 10.91 6.22
CA LYS A 372 -17.66 11.44 4.85
C LYS A 372 -16.36 11.05 4.14
N ARG A 373 -15.25 11.04 4.88
CA ARG A 373 -13.95 10.55 4.40
C ARG A 373 -13.92 9.05 4.22
N ARG A 374 -14.46 8.30 5.19
CA ARG A 374 -14.47 6.83 5.16
C ARG A 374 -15.41 6.27 4.09
N TYR A 375 -16.45 7.00 3.72
CA TYR A 375 -17.46 6.58 2.74
C TYR A 375 -17.62 7.60 1.61
N PRO A 376 -16.58 7.80 0.77
CA PRO A 376 -16.68 8.74 -0.34
C PRO A 376 -17.78 8.29 -1.31
N VAL A 377 -18.71 9.20 -1.60
CA VAL A 377 -19.86 8.94 -2.47
C VAL A 377 -19.51 9.37 -3.89
N PHE A 378 -19.68 8.47 -4.84
CA PHE A 378 -19.48 8.70 -6.27
C PHE A 378 -20.81 8.55 -7.00
N LEU A 379 -21.02 9.34 -8.05
CA LEU A 379 -22.18 9.23 -8.93
C LEU A 379 -21.72 8.85 -10.33
N SER A 380 -22.24 7.73 -10.86
CA SER A 380 -22.07 7.37 -12.26
C SER A 380 -23.42 7.39 -12.99
N THR A 381 -23.49 8.21 -14.03
CA THR A 381 -24.68 8.37 -14.90
C THR A 381 -24.37 7.87 -16.31
N GLY A 382 -25.41 7.52 -17.08
CA GLY A 382 -25.22 7.10 -18.47
C GLY A 382 -24.38 5.83 -18.57
N VAL A 383 -24.69 4.83 -17.75
CA VAL A 383 -23.83 3.67 -17.49
C VAL A 383 -24.18 2.55 -18.48
N THR A 384 -23.24 2.23 -19.38
CA THR A 384 -23.25 0.97 -20.14
C THR A 384 -22.68 -0.16 -19.28
N ARG A 385 -22.82 -1.41 -19.73
CA ARG A 385 -22.23 -2.56 -19.02
C ARG A 385 -20.71 -2.40 -18.83
N GLU A 386 -20.00 -1.96 -19.86
CA GLU A 386 -18.55 -1.77 -19.83
C GLU A 386 -18.18 -0.68 -18.82
N LYS A 387 -18.87 0.46 -18.88
CA LYS A 387 -18.66 1.57 -17.93
C LYS A 387 -18.98 1.15 -16.49
N LEU A 388 -19.98 0.30 -16.26
CA LEU A 388 -20.29 -0.22 -14.92
C LEU A 388 -19.11 -1.01 -14.36
N ILE A 389 -18.53 -1.90 -15.17
CA ILE A 389 -17.38 -2.72 -14.78
C ILE A 389 -16.19 -1.84 -14.44
N ASP A 390 -15.87 -0.88 -15.32
CA ASP A 390 -14.74 0.04 -15.14
C ASP A 390 -14.92 0.90 -13.88
N GLU A 391 -16.12 1.46 -13.66
CA GLU A 391 -16.38 2.31 -12.47
C GLU A 391 -16.32 1.52 -11.16
N ILE A 392 -16.91 0.31 -11.11
CA ILE A 392 -16.82 -0.52 -9.90
C ILE A 392 -15.36 -0.88 -9.64
N TYR A 393 -14.62 -1.25 -10.67
CA TYR A 393 -13.21 -1.61 -10.55
C TYR A 393 -12.38 -0.41 -10.07
N ASP A 394 -12.49 0.74 -10.73
CA ASP A 394 -11.72 1.94 -10.41
C ASP A 394 -12.03 2.49 -9.01
N LYS A 395 -13.27 2.36 -8.54
CA LYS A 395 -13.64 2.81 -7.19
C LYS A 395 -13.36 1.76 -6.13
N GLY A 396 -13.40 0.47 -6.46
CA GLY A 396 -13.27 -0.61 -5.49
C GLY A 396 -11.85 -1.17 -5.32
N ALA A 397 -11.04 -1.23 -6.37
CA ALA A 397 -9.81 -2.01 -6.38
C ALA A 397 -8.72 -1.50 -5.41
N SER A 398 -8.64 -0.18 -5.19
CA SER A 398 -7.65 0.44 -4.29
C SER A 398 -8.21 0.85 -2.92
N ARG A 399 -9.39 0.33 -2.56
CA ARG A 399 -10.12 0.70 -1.34
C ARG A 399 -10.42 -0.52 -0.50
N LYS A 400 -10.84 -0.29 0.76
CA LYS A 400 -11.29 -1.35 1.66
C LYS A 400 -12.48 -2.13 1.11
N GLY A 401 -13.24 -1.52 0.21
CA GLY A 401 -14.27 -2.16 -0.56
C GLY A 401 -15.20 -1.16 -1.22
N VAL A 402 -16.26 -1.68 -1.84
CA VAL A 402 -17.25 -0.88 -2.54
C VAL A 402 -18.68 -1.28 -2.14
N ILE A 403 -19.53 -0.29 -1.98
CA ILE A 403 -20.99 -0.41 -1.93
C ILE A 403 -21.50 0.07 -3.28
N VAL A 404 -22.15 -0.82 -4.02
CA VAL A 404 -22.77 -0.45 -5.31
C VAL A 404 -24.24 -0.18 -5.07
N HIS A 405 -24.66 1.06 -5.23
CA HIS A 405 -26.02 1.52 -4.96
C HIS A 405 -26.72 1.88 -6.27
N PHE A 406 -27.66 1.04 -6.71
CA PHE A 406 -28.43 1.28 -7.92
C PHE A 406 -29.68 2.11 -7.62
N VAL A 407 -29.87 3.19 -8.37
CA VAL A 407 -31.06 4.05 -8.33
C VAL A 407 -31.80 3.95 -9.66
N GLY A 408 -33.10 3.64 -9.64
CA GLY A 408 -33.92 3.62 -10.85
C GLY A 408 -35.06 2.60 -10.81
N HIS A 409 -35.40 2.04 -11.96
CA HIS A 409 -36.43 1.00 -12.07
C HIS A 409 -35.85 -0.32 -12.56
N GLY A 410 -36.30 -1.43 -11.96
CA GLY A 410 -36.11 -2.76 -12.51
C GLY A 410 -37.26 -3.15 -13.44
N ARG A 411 -37.02 -4.20 -14.24
CA ARG A 411 -38.01 -4.82 -15.11
C ARG A 411 -38.48 -6.13 -14.49
N GLU A 412 -39.78 -6.32 -14.37
CA GLU A 412 -40.36 -7.55 -13.87
C GLU A 412 -40.08 -8.73 -14.83
N SER A 413 -39.80 -9.91 -14.27
CA SER A 413 -39.62 -11.13 -15.07
C SER A 413 -40.95 -11.55 -15.70
N ARG A 414 -41.06 -11.47 -17.03
CA ARG A 414 -42.20 -12.03 -17.77
C ARG A 414 -41.94 -13.49 -18.06
N ARG A 415 -42.47 -14.38 -17.20
CA ARG A 415 -42.42 -15.85 -17.33
C ARG A 415 -42.93 -16.41 -18.67
N SER A 416 -43.59 -15.61 -19.51
CA SER A 416 -44.14 -16.07 -20.80
C SER A 416 -43.11 -16.19 -21.94
N ASN A 417 -41.95 -15.51 -21.89
CA ASN A 417 -40.96 -15.51 -22.99
C ASN A 417 -39.50 -15.78 -22.57
N GLY A 418 -39.25 -16.24 -21.33
CA GLY A 418 -37.89 -16.56 -20.87
C GLY A 418 -36.96 -15.35 -20.68
N ALA A 419 -37.51 -14.13 -20.60
CA ALA A 419 -36.75 -12.94 -20.23
C ALA A 419 -36.67 -12.83 -18.70
N ASP A 420 -35.46 -12.99 -18.16
CA ASP A 420 -35.18 -12.74 -16.75
C ASP A 420 -35.37 -11.24 -16.45
N GLY A 421 -36.01 -10.93 -15.33
CA GLY A 421 -36.11 -9.55 -14.84
C GLY A 421 -34.72 -8.98 -14.54
N GLY A 422 -34.59 -7.66 -14.50
CA GLY A 422 -33.27 -7.04 -14.40
C GLY A 422 -33.26 -5.54 -14.17
N ILE A 423 -32.05 -5.00 -13.94
CA ILE A 423 -31.82 -3.55 -13.83
C ILE A 423 -31.63 -2.99 -15.23
N VAL A 424 -32.27 -1.86 -15.52
CA VAL A 424 -32.17 -1.23 -16.84
C VAL A 424 -31.02 -0.22 -16.88
N LEU A 425 -30.01 -0.49 -17.68
CA LEU A 425 -28.88 0.39 -17.96
C LEU A 425 -29.07 1.17 -19.27
N HIS A 426 -28.59 2.41 -19.30
CA HIS A 426 -28.64 3.28 -20.48
C HIS A 426 -27.35 4.08 -20.59
N GLY A 427 -26.71 4.03 -21.76
CA GLY A 427 -25.56 4.87 -22.10
C GLY A 427 -25.96 6.31 -22.43
N ASP A 428 -25.04 7.26 -22.27
CA ASP A 428 -25.25 8.65 -22.70
C ASP A 428 -25.50 8.69 -24.22
N GLY A 429 -26.70 9.09 -24.64
CA GLY A 429 -27.08 9.22 -26.05
C GLY A 429 -27.49 7.92 -26.75
N VAL A 430 -27.53 6.79 -26.06
CA VAL A 430 -27.92 5.49 -26.64
C VAL A 430 -29.45 5.31 -26.54
N GLN A 431 -30.14 5.13 -27.66
CA GLN A 431 -31.59 4.82 -27.68
C GLN A 431 -31.90 3.37 -27.23
N GLN A 432 -30.90 2.51 -27.09
CA GLN A 432 -31.06 1.13 -26.65
C GLN A 432 -30.91 0.99 -25.13
N GLU A 433 -31.98 0.51 -24.50
CA GLU A 433 -31.95 0.03 -23.12
C GLU A 433 -31.24 -1.33 -23.05
N GLN A 434 -30.31 -1.49 -22.11
CA GLN A 434 -29.73 -2.80 -21.81
C GLN A 434 -30.27 -3.26 -20.46
N THR A 435 -30.96 -4.41 -20.42
CA THR A 435 -31.40 -5.00 -19.15
C THR A 435 -30.32 -5.96 -18.64
N LEU A 436 -29.77 -5.69 -17.46
CA LEU A 436 -28.87 -6.61 -16.75
C LEU A 436 -29.69 -7.60 -15.93
N SER A 437 -29.70 -8.85 -16.34
CA SER A 437 -30.28 -9.95 -15.58
C SER A 437 -29.49 -10.22 -14.29
N GLY A 438 -30.12 -10.88 -13.32
CA GLY A 438 -29.44 -11.31 -12.09
C GLY A 438 -28.21 -12.19 -12.35
N ARG A 439 -28.27 -13.05 -13.39
CA ARG A 439 -27.14 -13.90 -13.80
C ARG A 439 -25.98 -13.09 -14.38
N GLU A 440 -26.26 -12.09 -15.21
CA GLU A 440 -25.21 -11.23 -15.76
C GLU A 440 -24.56 -10.36 -14.70
N LEU A 441 -25.36 -9.78 -13.79
CA LEU A 441 -24.85 -9.00 -12.68
C LEU A 441 -23.99 -9.87 -11.75
N ARG A 442 -24.44 -11.10 -11.43
CA ARG A 442 -23.63 -12.08 -10.70
C ARG A 442 -22.28 -12.33 -11.36
N ASN A 443 -22.26 -12.62 -12.67
CA ASN A 443 -21.02 -12.88 -13.39
C ASN A 443 -20.07 -11.66 -13.37
N ILE A 444 -20.59 -10.44 -13.45
CA ILE A 444 -19.80 -9.21 -13.35
C ILE A 444 -19.17 -9.09 -11.95
N LEU A 445 -19.97 -9.25 -10.89
CA LEU A 445 -19.49 -9.15 -9.52
C LEU A 445 -18.47 -10.25 -9.18
N ASP A 446 -18.66 -11.46 -9.70
CA ASP A 446 -17.77 -12.60 -9.48
C ASP A 446 -16.40 -12.37 -10.15
N ASP A 447 -16.40 -11.91 -11.40
CA ASP A 447 -15.18 -11.54 -12.12
C ASP A 447 -14.43 -10.39 -11.43
N LEU A 448 -15.14 -9.37 -10.96
CA LEU A 448 -14.55 -8.25 -10.22
C LEU A 448 -14.00 -8.68 -8.85
N SER A 449 -14.69 -9.59 -8.15
CA SER A 449 -14.18 -10.19 -6.91
C SER A 449 -12.88 -10.97 -7.15
N CYS A 450 -12.79 -11.71 -8.26
CA CYS A 450 -11.56 -12.37 -8.71
C CYS A 450 -10.43 -11.38 -9.07
N GLN A 451 -10.77 -10.12 -9.33
CA GLN A 451 -9.82 -9.03 -9.61
C GLN A 451 -9.52 -8.17 -8.38
N SER A 452 -9.79 -8.67 -7.17
CA SER A 452 -9.51 -8.02 -5.87
C SER A 452 -10.46 -6.89 -5.47
N VAL A 453 -11.65 -6.79 -6.06
CA VAL A 453 -12.69 -5.88 -5.57
C VAL A 453 -13.42 -6.52 -4.38
N ASP A 454 -13.36 -5.91 -3.20
CA ASP A 454 -14.17 -6.33 -2.04
C ASP A 454 -15.55 -5.66 -2.07
N PHE A 455 -16.62 -6.44 -2.25
CA PHE A 455 -17.98 -5.92 -2.22
C PHE A 455 -18.52 -5.91 -0.79
N ARG A 456 -18.71 -4.72 -0.23
CA ARG A 456 -19.30 -4.55 1.10
C ARG A 456 -20.81 -4.78 1.07
N MET A 457 -21.46 -4.36 -0.03
CA MET A 457 -22.89 -4.49 -0.22
C MET A 457 -23.30 -4.14 -1.66
N VAL A 458 -24.37 -4.75 -2.16
CA VAL A 458 -25.12 -4.24 -3.31
C VAL A 458 -26.50 -3.76 -2.87
N PHE A 459 -26.78 -2.48 -3.06
CA PHE A 459 -28.04 -1.85 -2.69
C PHE A 459 -28.86 -1.60 -3.96
N LEU A 460 -29.87 -2.43 -4.20
CA LEU A 460 -30.77 -2.31 -5.36
C LEU A 460 -31.98 -1.46 -4.98
N ASN A 461 -31.84 -0.14 -5.01
CA ASN A 461 -32.91 0.79 -4.68
C ASN A 461 -33.85 1.03 -5.87
N ALA A 462 -34.44 -0.05 -6.38
CA ALA A 462 -35.29 -0.03 -7.56
C ALA A 462 -36.41 -1.09 -7.45
N CYS A 463 -37.59 -0.82 -8.04
CA CYS A 463 -38.70 -1.78 -8.08
C CYS A 463 -38.27 -3.09 -8.74
N HIS A 464 -38.89 -4.21 -8.31
CA HIS A 464 -38.71 -5.54 -8.88
C HIS A 464 -37.27 -6.07 -8.84
N THR A 465 -36.50 -5.72 -7.82
CA THR A 465 -35.10 -6.15 -7.64
C THR A 465 -34.89 -7.17 -6.52
N ALA A 466 -35.93 -7.58 -5.80
CA ALA A 466 -35.82 -8.54 -4.70
C ALA A 466 -35.19 -9.90 -5.12
N SER A 467 -35.52 -10.41 -6.30
CA SER A 467 -34.92 -11.65 -6.84
C SER A 467 -33.47 -11.48 -7.28
N LEU A 468 -33.08 -10.28 -7.73
CA LEU A 468 -31.68 -9.96 -8.02
C LEU A 468 -30.87 -9.94 -6.72
N ALA A 469 -31.40 -9.34 -5.66
CA ALA A 469 -30.74 -9.31 -4.35
C ALA A 469 -30.51 -10.73 -3.80
N GLU A 470 -31.48 -11.64 -3.98
CA GLU A 470 -31.31 -13.05 -3.62
C GLU A 470 -30.12 -13.69 -4.37
N THR A 471 -30.07 -13.51 -5.70
CA THR A 471 -28.99 -14.04 -6.55
C THR A 471 -27.61 -13.51 -6.15
N ILE A 472 -27.51 -12.24 -5.76
CA ILE A 472 -26.26 -11.64 -5.28
C ILE A 472 -25.91 -12.16 -3.88
N GLY A 473 -26.91 -12.31 -3.01
CA GLY A 473 -26.77 -12.87 -1.67
C GLY A 473 -26.13 -14.26 -1.68
N GLU A 474 -26.48 -15.12 -2.64
CA GLU A 474 -25.88 -16.45 -2.83
C GLU A 474 -24.36 -16.43 -3.08
N MET A 475 -23.81 -15.29 -3.50
CA MET A 475 -22.37 -15.10 -3.67
C MET A 475 -21.64 -14.80 -2.36
N GLY A 476 -22.36 -14.66 -1.24
CA GLY A 476 -21.82 -14.15 0.02
C GLY A 476 -21.70 -12.62 0.07
N VAL A 477 -22.26 -11.90 -0.92
CA VAL A 477 -22.29 -10.44 -0.93
C VAL A 477 -23.61 -9.96 -0.34
N PRO A 478 -23.62 -9.15 0.75
CA PRO A 478 -24.85 -8.59 1.29
C PRO A 478 -25.62 -7.79 0.24
N ALA A 479 -26.90 -8.09 0.07
CA ALA A 479 -27.70 -7.47 -0.98
C ALA A 479 -29.07 -7.02 -0.45
N VAL A 480 -29.47 -5.81 -0.84
CA VAL A 480 -30.81 -5.29 -0.58
C VAL A 480 -31.56 -5.18 -1.89
N GLY A 481 -32.80 -5.66 -1.91
CA GLY A 481 -33.70 -5.54 -3.05
C GLY A 481 -35.11 -5.20 -2.62
N ILE A 482 -35.89 -4.68 -3.56
CA ILE A 482 -37.22 -4.12 -3.31
C ILE A 482 -38.21 -4.75 -4.28
N ASP A 483 -39.34 -5.23 -3.75
CA ASP A 483 -40.42 -5.80 -4.57
C ASP A 483 -41.06 -4.71 -5.45
N ASP A 484 -41.46 -3.57 -4.85
CA ASP A 484 -42.11 -2.46 -5.54
C ASP A 484 -42.20 -1.18 -4.68
N TRP A 485 -42.23 0.00 -5.30
CA TRP A 485 -42.42 1.30 -4.65
C TRP A 485 -43.88 1.79 -4.79
N GLN A 486 -44.47 2.38 -3.75
CA GLN A 486 -45.77 3.04 -3.88
C GLN A 486 -45.68 4.46 -4.46
N SER A 487 -44.56 5.16 -4.23
CA SER A 487 -44.23 6.43 -4.84
C SER A 487 -42.71 6.55 -4.99
N ASP A 488 -42.27 7.28 -6.01
CA ASP A 488 -40.85 7.54 -6.27
C ASP A 488 -40.23 8.46 -5.18
N ASP A 489 -41.06 9.14 -4.39
CA ASP A 489 -40.65 9.99 -3.27
C ASP A 489 -40.13 9.21 -2.04
N GLY A 490 -40.45 7.92 -1.94
CA GLY A 490 -40.06 7.06 -0.82
C GLY A 490 -38.61 6.56 -0.87
N ALA A 491 -38.03 6.45 -2.07
CA ALA A 491 -36.68 5.91 -2.27
C ALA A 491 -35.58 6.82 -1.68
N PRO A 492 -35.58 8.16 -1.88
CA PRO A 492 -34.53 9.01 -1.33
C PRO A 492 -34.49 9.06 0.22
N PRO A 493 -35.61 9.21 0.97
CA PRO A 493 -35.60 9.13 2.44
C PRO A 493 -35.17 7.77 2.97
N PHE A 494 -35.53 6.69 2.28
CA PHE A 494 -35.12 5.33 2.63
C PHE A 494 -33.60 5.17 2.53
N ALA A 495 -32.99 5.53 1.40
CA ALA A 495 -31.54 5.50 1.22
C ALA A 495 -30.81 6.39 2.24
N ALA A 496 -31.30 7.62 2.47
CA ALA A 496 -30.72 8.53 3.46
C ALA A 496 -30.75 7.96 4.87
N GLY A 497 -31.86 7.33 5.26
CA GLY A 497 -32.02 6.67 6.56
C GLY A 497 -31.04 5.51 6.76
N PHE A 498 -30.77 4.74 5.70
CA PHE A 498 -29.75 3.70 5.70
C PHE A 498 -28.36 4.28 5.95
N TYR A 499 -27.91 5.19 5.08
CA TYR A 499 -26.54 5.69 5.13
C TYR A 499 -26.25 6.49 6.38
N ARG A 500 -27.23 7.21 6.95
CA ARG A 500 -27.04 7.95 8.20
C ARG A 500 -26.70 7.04 9.39
N HIS A 501 -27.33 5.86 9.45
CA HIS A 501 -27.03 4.88 10.49
C HIS A 501 -25.77 4.08 10.14
N PHE A 502 -25.58 3.74 8.87
CA PHE A 502 -24.44 2.98 8.39
C PHE A 502 -23.13 3.75 8.59
N ALA A 503 -23.12 5.05 8.33
CA ALA A 503 -22.00 5.97 8.57
C ALA A 503 -21.43 5.86 9.99
N ARG A 504 -22.30 5.60 10.98
CA ARG A 504 -21.93 5.57 12.41
C ARG A 504 -21.52 4.19 12.89
N THR A 505 -22.09 3.14 12.30
CA THR A 505 -22.02 1.78 12.87
C THR A 505 -21.37 0.76 11.95
N GLY A 506 -21.43 0.96 10.64
CA GLY A 506 -21.09 -0.03 9.63
C GLY A 506 -22.01 -1.26 9.61
N ASP A 507 -23.07 -1.30 10.43
CA ASP A 507 -23.98 -2.44 10.55
C ASP A 507 -25.07 -2.35 9.48
N ILE A 508 -25.05 -3.26 8.51
CA ILE A 508 -26.01 -3.29 7.40
C ILE A 508 -27.44 -3.56 7.89
N ARG A 509 -27.63 -4.54 8.78
CA ARG A 509 -28.96 -5.00 9.21
C ARG A 509 -29.67 -3.91 10.02
N GLN A 510 -28.97 -3.32 10.97
CA GLN A 510 -29.54 -2.28 11.81
C GLN A 510 -29.77 -0.99 10.99
N SER A 511 -28.86 -0.68 10.07
CA SER A 511 -29.04 0.47 9.17
C SER A 511 -30.26 0.32 8.27
N LEU A 512 -30.57 -0.90 7.81
CA LEU A 512 -31.76 -1.14 7.00
C LEU A 512 -33.06 -1.04 7.81
N ARG A 513 -33.06 -1.46 9.09
CA ARG A 513 -34.20 -1.23 9.99
C ARG A 513 -34.47 0.26 10.20
N THR A 514 -33.41 1.04 10.36
CA THR A 514 -33.50 2.50 10.41
C THR A 514 -34.04 3.04 9.09
N ALA A 515 -33.51 2.61 7.95
CA ALA A 515 -33.97 3.00 6.62
C ALA A 515 -35.48 2.79 6.43
N VAL A 516 -35.97 1.59 6.76
CA VAL A 516 -37.40 1.26 6.72
C VAL A 516 -38.22 2.20 7.60
N THR A 517 -37.72 2.59 8.77
CA THR A 517 -38.42 3.53 9.66
C THR A 517 -38.56 4.91 9.02
N TYR A 518 -37.54 5.39 8.29
CA TYR A 518 -37.61 6.64 7.53
C TYR A 518 -38.53 6.53 6.31
N GLY A 519 -38.51 5.40 5.60
CA GLY A 519 -39.33 5.20 4.41
C GLY A 519 -40.81 4.88 4.67
N ILE A 520 -41.17 4.36 5.85
CA ILE A 520 -42.57 4.04 6.22
C ILE A 520 -43.47 5.28 6.22
N ALA A 521 -42.91 6.47 6.46
CA ALA A 521 -43.66 7.72 6.37
C ALA A 521 -44.25 7.96 4.97
N GLU A 522 -43.56 7.47 3.93
CA GLU A 522 -43.96 7.60 2.52
C GLU A 522 -44.64 6.32 1.98
N ASP A 523 -44.21 5.12 2.43
CA ASP A 523 -44.85 3.83 2.11
C ASP A 523 -45.05 2.98 3.37
N SER A 524 -46.29 2.99 3.90
CA SER A 524 -46.68 2.21 5.10
C SER A 524 -46.45 0.69 5.00
N LYS A 525 -46.28 0.14 3.78
CA LYS A 525 -46.03 -1.30 3.53
C LYS A 525 -44.56 -1.61 3.27
N LEU A 526 -43.67 -0.62 3.27
CA LEU A 526 -42.26 -0.76 2.88
C LEU A 526 -41.55 -1.92 3.59
N ARG A 527 -41.83 -2.14 4.89
CA ARG A 527 -41.24 -3.24 5.66
C ARG A 527 -41.47 -4.63 5.04
N ARG A 528 -42.60 -4.84 4.35
CA ARG A 528 -42.91 -6.12 3.70
C ARG A 528 -42.29 -6.27 2.32
N LYS A 529 -41.82 -5.17 1.74
CA LYS A 529 -41.33 -5.07 0.36
C LYS A 529 -39.81 -4.94 0.26
N VAL A 530 -39.12 -4.69 1.36
CA VAL A 530 -37.66 -4.61 1.42
C VAL A 530 -37.12 -5.96 1.86
N HIS A 531 -36.11 -6.44 1.14
CA HIS A 531 -35.50 -7.75 1.35
C HIS A 531 -34.00 -7.54 1.53
N LEU A 532 -33.46 -8.10 2.61
CA LEU A 532 -32.02 -8.19 2.85
C LEU A 532 -31.60 -9.64 2.73
N TYR A 533 -30.58 -9.91 1.93
CA TYR A 533 -29.94 -11.20 1.83
C TYR A 533 -28.50 -11.07 2.31
N ILE A 534 -28.09 -11.98 3.18
CA ILE A 534 -26.71 -12.12 3.66
C ILE A 534 -26.41 -13.62 3.60
N ASP A 535 -25.31 -14.00 2.95
CA ASP A 535 -24.88 -15.40 2.79
C ASP A 535 -25.98 -16.32 2.22
N GLY A 536 -26.72 -15.82 1.22
CA GLY A 536 -27.82 -16.52 0.56
C GLY A 536 -29.11 -16.60 1.38
N GLU A 537 -29.12 -16.13 2.62
CA GLU A 537 -30.30 -16.21 3.49
C GLU A 537 -31.06 -14.88 3.57
N ARG A 538 -32.39 -14.96 3.39
CA ARG A 538 -33.27 -13.81 3.62
C ARG A 538 -33.31 -13.46 5.11
N CYS A 539 -32.82 -12.28 5.44
CA CYS A 539 -32.79 -11.76 6.79
C CYS A 539 -34.13 -11.11 7.18
N PRO A 540 -34.66 -11.37 8.38
CA PRO A 540 -35.84 -10.67 8.89
C PRO A 540 -35.50 -9.23 9.31
N LEU A 541 -36.33 -8.28 8.84
CA LEU A 541 -36.20 -6.84 9.13
C LEU A 541 -37.09 -6.38 10.28
#